data_AF-A0A2G2JR99-F1
#
_entry.id   AF-A0A2G2JR99-F1
#
_cell.length_a   1.000
_cell.length_b   1.000
_cell.length_c   1.000
_cell.angle_alpha   90.00
_cell.angle_beta   90.00
_cell.angle_gamma   90.00
#
_symmetry.space_group_name_H-M   'P 1'
#
loop_
_entity.id
_entity.type
_entity.pdbx_description
1 polymer ?
#
loop_
_entity_poly.entity_id
_entity_poly.type
_entity_poly.pdbx_seq_one_letter_code
_entity_poly.pdbx_strand_id
1 'polypeptide(L)'
;MARMGDPRPHELCDAHAVVSGAHPKAAPLRLILAKHRRRIDDPINGCWLPHNTAAKSHMPERLKNAVPHSRIHRHHYYGWLRSVLRSNRIKSQADLDKLLVGVSFRLQTGSLPQEVMLRADQKHEAF
;
A
#
# COMPACT_ATOMS: atom_id res chain seq x y z
N MET A 1 13.27 -21.77 -12.05
CA MET A 1 12.20 -21.21 -11.19
C MET A 1 12.43 -19.70 -11.11
N ALA A 2 11.68 -18.90 -11.87
CA ALA A 2 11.79 -17.44 -11.78
C ALA A 2 11.34 -17.00 -10.38
N ARG A 3 12.17 -16.24 -9.66
CA ARG A 3 11.77 -15.61 -8.39
C ARG A 3 10.59 -14.69 -8.70
N MET A 4 9.36 -15.11 -8.36
CA MET A 4 8.17 -14.27 -8.48
C MET A 4 8.27 -13.16 -7.43
N GLY A 5 8.68 -11.96 -7.84
CA GLY A 5 8.74 -10.78 -6.99
C GLY A 5 9.66 -9.70 -7.57
N ASP A 6 9.27 -8.43 -7.44
CA ASP A 6 10.12 -7.28 -7.77
C ASP A 6 11.39 -7.33 -6.89
N PRO A 7 12.61 -7.40 -7.45
CA PRO A 7 13.81 -7.39 -6.64
C PRO A 7 13.92 -6.08 -5.85
N ARG A 8 14.55 -6.14 -4.67
CA ARG A 8 14.76 -4.95 -3.82
C ARG A 8 15.52 -3.88 -4.63
N PRO A 9 14.92 -2.71 -4.91
CA PRO A 9 15.52 -1.73 -5.81
C PRO A 9 16.68 -0.94 -5.20
N HIS A 10 16.71 -0.81 -3.87
CA HIS A 10 17.77 -0.12 -3.14
C HIS A 10 17.86 -0.66 -1.71
N GLU A 11 19.04 -0.61 -1.09
CA GLU A 11 19.28 -1.05 0.30
C GLU A 11 18.51 -0.23 1.35
N LEU A 12 18.01 0.94 0.96
CA LEU A 12 17.20 1.85 1.77
C LEU A 12 15.69 1.69 1.51
N CYS A 13 15.28 0.64 0.79
CA CYS A 13 13.88 0.29 0.61
C CYS A 13 13.45 -0.80 1.59
N ASP A 14 12.27 -0.68 2.17
CA ASP A 14 11.63 -1.73 2.93
C ASP A 14 10.47 -2.35 2.16
N ALA A 15 10.21 -3.62 2.43
CA ALA A 15 9.00 -4.27 1.94
C ALA A 15 7.80 -3.71 2.72
N HIS A 16 6.84 -3.15 1.99
CA HIS A 16 5.60 -2.61 2.53
C HIS A 16 4.44 -3.52 2.14
N ALA A 17 3.66 -4.00 3.11
CA ALA A 17 2.40 -4.68 2.84
C ALA A 17 1.28 -3.64 2.69
N VAL A 18 0.59 -3.65 1.55
CA VAL A 18 -0.60 -2.83 1.30
C VAL A 18 -1.63 -3.07 2.40
N VAL A 19 -2.06 -4.32 2.58
CA VAL A 19 -2.83 -4.71 3.76
C VAL A 19 -1.88 -5.27 4.82
N SER A 20 -1.61 -4.46 5.85
CA SER A 20 -0.71 -4.81 6.95
C SER A 20 -1.26 -5.91 7.87
N GLY A 21 -0.38 -6.77 8.39
CA GLY A 21 -0.74 -7.85 9.31
C GLY A 21 -1.14 -7.39 10.72
N ALA A 22 -0.45 -6.39 11.28
CA ALA A 22 -0.57 -6.04 12.71
C ALA A 22 -1.58 -4.94 13.04
N HIS A 23 -1.88 -4.04 12.10
CA HIS A 23 -2.69 -2.86 12.42
C HIS A 23 -4.18 -3.21 12.62
N PRO A 24 -4.84 -2.76 13.70
CA PRO A 24 -6.23 -3.11 13.99
C PRO A 24 -7.21 -2.75 12.87
N LYS A 25 -7.06 -1.56 12.27
CA LYS A 25 -7.91 -1.12 11.14
C LYS A 25 -7.75 -1.94 9.86
N ALA A 26 -6.70 -2.78 9.76
CA ALA A 26 -6.48 -3.67 8.63
C ALA A 26 -7.23 -5.01 8.77
N ALA A 27 -7.78 -5.34 9.94
CA ALA A 27 -8.51 -6.59 10.17
C ALA A 27 -9.61 -6.89 9.12
N PRO A 28 -10.53 -5.95 8.77
CA PRO A 28 -11.53 -6.22 7.75
C PRO A 28 -10.92 -6.40 6.34
N LEU A 29 -9.80 -5.74 6.05
CA LEU A 29 -9.10 -5.89 4.78
C LEU A 29 -8.41 -7.26 4.66
N ARG A 30 -7.88 -7.79 5.78
CA ARG A 30 -7.32 -9.15 5.84
C ARG A 30 -8.37 -10.22 5.53
N LEU A 31 -9.62 -10.02 5.94
CA LEU A 31 -10.73 -10.90 5.57
C LEU A 31 -10.98 -10.91 4.05
N ILE A 32 -10.84 -9.75 3.39
CA ILE A 32 -10.96 -9.66 1.92
C ILE A 32 -9.85 -10.45 1.23
N LEU A 33 -8.60 -10.34 1.71
CA LEU A 33 -7.49 -11.16 1.19
C LEU A 33 -7.79 -12.65 1.33
N ALA A 34 -8.18 -13.08 2.55
CA ALA A 34 -8.47 -14.48 2.84
C ALA A 34 -9.60 -15.04 1.97
N LYS A 35 -10.69 -14.28 1.80
CA LYS A 35 -11.82 -14.66 0.94
C LYS A 35 -11.41 -14.93 -0.51
N HIS A 36 -10.40 -14.22 -1.00
CA HIS A 36 -9.88 -14.36 -2.37
C HIS A 36 -8.55 -15.12 -2.42
N ARG A 37 -8.25 -15.93 -1.39
CA ARG A 37 -7.08 -16.83 -1.33
C ARG A 37 -5.74 -16.11 -1.51
N ARG A 38 -5.64 -14.88 -1.04
CA ARG A 38 -4.38 -14.13 -0.94
C ARG A 38 -3.85 -14.16 0.48
N ARG A 39 -2.56 -14.40 0.61
CA ARG A 39 -1.87 -14.36 1.88
C ARG A 39 -1.42 -12.93 2.18
N ILE A 40 -1.17 -12.63 3.46
CA ILE A 40 -0.69 -11.31 3.89
C ILE A 40 0.73 -11.05 3.37
N ASP A 41 1.55 -12.10 3.27
CA ASP A 41 2.93 -12.11 2.78
C ASP A 41 3.05 -12.32 1.26
N ASP A 42 1.92 -12.36 0.54
CA ASP A 42 1.92 -12.50 -0.92
C ASP A 42 2.53 -11.24 -1.57
N PRO A 43 3.50 -11.36 -2.49
CA PRO A 43 4.10 -10.22 -3.18
C PRO A 43 3.08 -9.27 -3.84
N ILE A 44 1.92 -9.79 -4.26
CA ILE A 44 0.86 -8.93 -4.84
C ILE A 44 0.26 -7.96 -3.81
N ASN A 45 0.28 -8.32 -2.52
CA ASN A 45 -0.14 -7.48 -1.40
C ASN A 45 1.00 -6.56 -0.92
N GLY A 46 2.07 -6.40 -1.69
CA GLY A 46 3.19 -5.58 -1.28
C GLY A 46 3.85 -4.78 -2.38
N CYS A 47 4.76 -3.92 -1.95
CA CYS A 47 5.66 -3.17 -2.81
C CYS A 47 6.91 -2.72 -2.04
N TRP A 48 7.91 -2.25 -2.76
CA TRP A 48 9.07 -1.58 -2.17
C TRP A 48 8.79 -0.10 -1.97
N LEU A 49 9.07 0.41 -0.77
CA LEU A 49 9.01 1.83 -0.43
C LEU A 49 10.30 2.28 0.26
N PRO A 50 10.71 3.57 0.15
CA PRO A 50 11.83 4.10 0.90
C PRO A 50 11.57 3.96 2.41
N HIS A 51 12.53 3.49 3.20
CA HIS A 51 12.29 3.22 4.62
C HIS A 51 11.86 4.48 5.39
N ASN A 52 12.42 5.65 5.04
CA ASN A 52 12.07 6.95 5.63
C ASN A 52 12.17 8.11 4.61
N THR A 53 11.92 9.34 5.07
CA THR A 53 11.98 10.54 4.21
C THR A 53 13.38 10.82 3.67
N ALA A 54 14.44 10.59 4.47
CA ALA A 54 15.82 10.84 4.07
C ALA A 54 16.27 9.87 2.95
N ALA A 55 15.76 8.63 2.96
CA ALA A 55 16.05 7.65 1.92
C ALA A 55 15.57 8.06 0.53
N LYS A 56 14.58 8.97 0.43
CA LYS A 56 13.98 9.36 -0.87
C LYS A 56 14.99 9.92 -1.86
N SER A 57 16.01 10.65 -1.40
CA SER A 57 17.07 11.21 -2.26
C SER A 57 17.95 10.16 -2.93
N HIS A 58 17.94 8.92 -2.42
CA HIS A 58 18.73 7.80 -2.94
C HIS A 58 17.89 6.83 -3.80
N MET A 59 16.60 7.12 -3.97
CA MET A 59 15.71 6.19 -4.67
C MET A 59 15.92 6.24 -6.18
N PRO A 60 15.80 5.09 -6.87
CA PRO A 60 15.76 5.07 -8.33
C PRO A 60 14.54 5.85 -8.85
N GLU A 61 14.57 6.25 -10.13
CA GLU A 61 13.55 7.13 -10.73
C GLU A 61 12.11 6.65 -10.47
N ARG A 62 11.86 5.34 -10.57
CA ARG A 62 10.52 4.76 -10.33
C ARG A 62 9.97 4.95 -8.91
N LEU A 63 10.83 5.26 -7.93
CA LEU A 63 10.49 5.45 -6.51
C LEU A 63 10.82 6.86 -6.00
N LYS A 64 11.28 7.79 -6.85
CA LYS A 64 11.67 9.14 -6.39
C LYS A 64 10.53 9.88 -5.69
N ASN A 65 9.31 9.65 -6.16
CA ASN A 65 8.09 10.25 -5.61
C ASN A 65 7.37 9.37 -4.60
N ALA A 66 7.92 8.18 -4.29
CA ALA A 66 7.29 7.23 -3.39
C ALA A 66 7.04 7.83 -2.01
N VAL A 67 5.98 7.34 -1.36
CA VAL A 67 5.73 7.63 0.04
C VAL A 67 6.64 6.79 0.92
N PRO A 68 7.30 7.38 1.95
CA PRO A 68 8.12 6.61 2.86
C PRO A 68 7.30 5.59 3.66
N HIS A 69 7.86 4.39 3.84
CA HIS A 69 7.28 3.32 4.66
C HIS A 69 6.96 3.81 6.07
N SER A 70 7.90 4.54 6.71
CA SER A 70 7.70 5.10 8.05
C SER A 70 6.55 6.09 8.20
N ARG A 71 5.95 6.56 7.09
CA ARG A 71 4.90 7.58 7.10
C ARG A 71 3.52 7.10 6.73
N ILE A 72 3.35 5.88 6.19
CA ILE A 72 2.07 5.49 5.57
C ILE A 72 1.09 4.80 6.53
N HIS A 73 1.54 4.16 7.60
CA HIS A 73 0.67 3.44 8.56
C HIS A 73 -0.14 4.39 9.47
N ARG A 74 -1.09 5.11 8.89
CA ARG A 74 -1.92 6.13 9.54
C ARG A 74 -3.40 5.77 9.45
N HIS A 75 -4.24 6.46 10.25
CA HIS A 75 -5.69 6.27 10.23
C HIS A 75 -6.28 6.39 8.82
N HIS A 76 -5.95 7.48 8.13
CA HIS A 76 -6.51 7.82 6.82
C HIS A 76 -6.10 6.85 5.72
N TYR A 77 -4.91 6.25 5.81
CA TYR A 77 -4.49 5.17 4.92
C TYR A 77 -5.46 3.99 4.93
N TYR A 78 -5.85 3.50 6.11
CA TYR A 78 -6.83 2.41 6.18
C TYR A 78 -8.26 2.84 5.83
N GLY A 79 -8.59 4.12 5.98
CA GLY A 79 -9.82 4.70 5.42
C GLY A 79 -9.85 4.60 3.90
N TRP A 80 -8.78 5.08 3.27
CA TRP A 80 -8.60 5.02 1.82
C TRP A 80 -8.52 3.59 1.28
N LEU A 81 -7.79 2.68 1.92
CA LEU A 81 -7.76 1.28 1.50
C LEU A 81 -9.15 0.64 1.50
N ARG A 82 -10.00 0.95 2.48
CA ARG A 82 -11.39 0.48 2.50
C ARG A 82 -12.24 1.07 1.38
N SER A 83 -11.95 2.29 0.92
CA SER A 83 -12.65 2.89 -0.22
C SER A 83 -12.19 2.30 -1.56
N VAL A 84 -10.94 1.85 -1.66
CA VAL A 84 -10.39 1.16 -2.84
C VAL A 84 -10.82 -0.31 -2.88
N LEU A 85 -10.59 -1.05 -1.79
CA LEU A 85 -10.84 -2.48 -1.66
C LEU A 85 -12.29 -2.77 -1.21
N ARG A 86 -13.27 -2.16 -1.87
CA ARG A 86 -14.69 -2.39 -1.56
C ARG A 86 -15.11 -3.77 -2.03
N SER A 87 -15.77 -4.54 -1.16
CA SER A 87 -16.22 -5.92 -1.46
C SER A 87 -17.15 -6.01 -2.67
N ASN A 88 -17.94 -4.98 -2.96
CA ASN A 88 -18.80 -4.96 -4.15
C ASN A 88 -18.01 -4.85 -5.46
N ARG A 89 -16.77 -4.37 -5.45
CA ARG A 89 -15.87 -4.26 -6.62
C ARG A 89 -15.02 -5.51 -6.85
N ILE A 90 -14.95 -6.42 -5.90
CA ILE A 90 -14.07 -7.60 -5.94
C ILE A 90 -14.95 -8.83 -6.09
N LYS A 91 -15.03 -9.36 -7.32
CA LYS A 91 -15.81 -10.57 -7.63
C LYS A 91 -14.91 -11.79 -7.83
N SER A 92 -13.64 -11.54 -8.14
CA SER A 92 -12.63 -12.55 -8.41
C SER A 92 -11.30 -12.21 -7.74
N GLN A 93 -10.41 -13.19 -7.68
CA GLN A 93 -9.02 -12.99 -7.26
C GLN A 93 -8.29 -11.98 -8.17
N ALA A 94 -8.57 -12.00 -9.48
CA ALA A 94 -7.98 -11.07 -10.44
C ALA A 94 -8.39 -9.61 -10.19
N ASP A 95 -9.62 -9.37 -9.71
CA ASP A 95 -10.06 -8.02 -9.34
C ASP A 95 -9.29 -7.50 -8.11
N LEU A 96 -9.09 -8.36 -7.12
CA LEU A 96 -8.29 -8.02 -5.94
C LEU A 96 -6.84 -7.70 -6.35
N ASP A 97 -6.22 -8.55 -7.17
CA ASP A 97 -4.85 -8.35 -7.64
C ASP A 97 -4.69 -7.00 -8.35
N LYS A 98 -5.61 -6.67 -9.27
CA LYS A 98 -5.61 -5.39 -9.98
C LYS A 98 -5.68 -4.21 -9.02
N LEU A 99 -6.52 -4.29 -7.99
CA LEU A 99 -6.64 -3.22 -7.00
C LEU A 99 -5.39 -3.10 -6.12
N LEU A 100 -4.81 -4.21 -5.67
CA LEU A 100 -3.58 -4.22 -4.87
C LEU A 100 -2.40 -3.65 -5.67
N VAL A 101 -2.23 -4.07 -6.93
CA VAL A 101 -1.22 -3.51 -7.85
C VAL A 101 -1.45 -2.02 -8.06
N GLY A 102 -2.70 -1.59 -8.24
CA GLY A 102 -3.05 -0.18 -8.36
C GLY A 102 -2.70 0.66 -7.12
N VAL A 103 -2.89 0.10 -5.92
CA VAL A 103 -2.48 0.75 -4.67
C VAL A 103 -0.96 0.81 -4.58
N SER A 104 -0.25 -0.29 -4.86
CA SER A 104 1.23 -0.32 -4.90
C SER A 104 1.79 0.72 -5.85
N PHE A 105 1.24 0.84 -7.06
CA PHE A 105 1.63 1.86 -8.03
C PHE A 105 1.42 3.28 -7.48
N ARG A 106 0.29 3.56 -6.83
CA ARG A 106 0.03 4.87 -6.23
C ARG A 106 1.03 5.19 -5.12
N LEU A 107 1.33 4.21 -4.25
CA LEU A 107 2.32 4.36 -3.19
C LEU A 107 3.72 4.68 -3.74
N GLN A 108 4.14 3.97 -4.80
CA GLN A 108 5.45 4.12 -5.43
C GLN A 108 5.59 5.42 -6.23
N THR A 109 4.50 5.92 -6.80
CA THR A 109 4.49 7.17 -7.58
C THR A 109 4.11 8.40 -6.77
N GLY A 110 3.68 8.22 -5.52
CA GLY A 110 3.17 9.31 -4.68
C GLY A 110 1.81 9.86 -5.12
N SER A 111 1.09 9.18 -6.03
CA SER A 111 -0.20 9.62 -6.57
C SER A 111 -1.40 9.25 -5.69
N LEU A 112 -1.20 9.25 -4.36
CA LEU A 112 -2.28 9.03 -3.41
C LEU A 112 -3.12 10.30 -3.26
N PRO A 113 -4.40 10.16 -2.89
CA PRO A 113 -5.19 11.30 -2.41
C PRO A 113 -4.48 11.99 -1.22
N GLN A 114 -4.50 13.32 -1.17
CA GLN A 114 -3.77 14.10 -0.17
C GLN A 114 -4.21 13.77 1.27
N GLU A 115 -5.49 13.46 1.45
CA GLU A 115 -6.09 13.11 2.74
C GLU A 115 -5.43 11.87 3.39
N VAL A 116 -4.82 10.99 2.60
CA VAL A 116 -4.11 9.80 3.11
C VAL A 116 -2.94 10.19 4.01
N MET A 117 -2.31 11.33 3.74
CA MET A 117 -1.12 11.80 4.45
C MET A 117 -1.45 12.78 5.59
N LEU A 118 -2.72 13.07 5.86
CA LEU A 118 -3.13 13.91 6.99
C LEU A 118 -2.85 13.22 8.33
N ARG A 119 -2.73 14.02 9.39
CA ARG A 119 -2.73 13.52 10.77
C ARG A 119 -4.15 13.12 11.18
N ALA A 120 -4.29 12.31 12.22
CA ALA A 120 -5.59 11.75 12.61
C ALA A 120 -6.61 12.81 13.08
N ASP A 121 -6.12 13.92 13.61
CA ASP A 121 -6.84 15.11 14.06
C ASP A 121 -7.21 16.07 12.91
N GLN A 122 -6.54 15.96 11.76
CA GLN A 122 -6.84 16.76 10.59
C GLN A 122 -7.99 16.11 9.79
N LYS A 123 -9.09 16.86 9.66
CA LYS A 123 -10.19 16.52 8.74
C LYS A 123 -9.91 17.14 7.38
N HIS A 124 -10.29 16.43 6.32
CA HIS A 124 -10.34 17.01 4.99
C HIS A 124 -11.59 17.89 4.91
N GLU A 125 -11.43 19.21 4.78
CA GLU A 125 -12.53 20.08 4.37
C GLU A 125 -12.82 19.77 2.89
N ALA A 126 -13.77 18.87 2.64
CA ALA A 126 -14.32 18.69 1.31
C ALA A 126 -15.44 19.73 1.14
N PHE A 127 -15.29 20.58 0.12
CA PHE A 127 -16.31 21.49 -0.41
C PHE A 127 -17.61 20.74 -0.76
#